data_AF-A0A0J7ZLJ0-F1
#
_entry.id   AF-A0A0J7ZLJ0-F1
#
_cell.length_a   1.000
_cell.length_b   1.000
_cell.length_c   1.000
_cell.angle_alpha   90.00
_cell.angle_beta   90.00
_cell.angle_gamma   90.00
#
_symmetry.space_group_name_H-M   'P 1'
#
loop_
_entity.id
_entity.type
_entity.pdbx_description
1 polymer ?
#
loop_
_entity_poly.entity_id
_entity_poly.type
_entity_poly.pdbx_seq_one_letter_code
_entity_poly.pdbx_strand_id
1 'polypeptide(L)'
;MSATSLAALTRTSDPHAVLRRLLALDAVVTGANGLAYLAASGPLGRLLGVDRGLLLALGAFLAVYAAAVGLLASRARPAAFPVRAVIEANLAWSVLSCVALAMWLAPTGAGAVWTVLQALTVAAFAALQHLALKGRQGSSD
;
A
#
# COMPACT_ATOMS: atom_id res chain seq x y z
N MET A 1 11.02 36.24 -18.08
CA MET A 1 10.76 35.60 -16.77
C MET A 1 10.24 34.16 -16.96
N SER A 2 10.97 33.29 -17.68
CA SER A 2 10.46 31.94 -18.03
C SER A 2 11.44 30.80 -17.76
N ALA A 3 12.73 31.09 -17.52
CA ALA A 3 13.75 30.08 -17.23
C ALA A 3 13.69 29.60 -15.76
N THR A 4 13.14 30.39 -14.85
CA THR A 4 13.06 30.06 -13.41
C THR A 4 12.04 28.94 -13.12
N SER A 5 11.01 28.79 -13.96
CA SER A 5 9.95 27.79 -13.77
C SER A 5 10.37 26.38 -14.20
N LEU A 6 11.19 26.26 -15.26
CA LEU A 6 11.76 24.96 -15.67
C LEU A 6 12.85 24.50 -14.70
N ALA A 7 13.61 25.44 -14.14
CA ALA A 7 14.55 25.17 -13.07
C ALA A 7 13.82 24.74 -11.78
N ALA A 8 12.63 25.27 -11.47
CA ALA A 8 11.82 24.83 -10.33
C ALA A 8 11.13 23.47 -10.54
N LEU A 9 10.83 23.10 -11.78
CA LEU A 9 10.30 21.77 -12.15
C LEU A 9 11.38 20.68 -12.16
N THR A 10 12.64 21.04 -12.40
CA THR A 10 13.82 20.15 -12.33
C THR A 10 14.50 20.17 -10.96
N ARG A 11 14.31 21.23 -10.17
CA ARG A 11 14.81 21.39 -8.79
C ARG A 11 13.87 20.70 -7.82
N THR A 12 14.26 19.48 -7.47
CA THR A 12 13.88 18.75 -6.26
C THR A 12 12.51 18.09 -6.32
N SER A 13 12.52 16.82 -6.74
CA SER A 13 11.66 15.85 -6.10
C SER A 13 12.10 15.77 -4.63
N ASP A 14 11.61 16.69 -3.78
CA ASP A 14 11.89 16.68 -2.33
C ASP A 14 11.61 15.24 -1.84
N PRO A 15 12.63 14.51 -1.33
CA PRO A 15 12.46 13.13 -0.89
C PRO A 15 11.30 12.98 0.10
N HIS A 16 10.99 14.01 0.89
CA HIS A 16 9.83 14.04 1.77
C HIS A 16 8.50 14.10 1.00
N ALA A 17 8.42 14.91 -0.04
CA ALA A 17 7.23 15.03 -0.89
C ALA A 17 6.96 13.74 -1.69
N VAL A 18 8.01 13.06 -2.18
CA VAL A 18 7.90 11.78 -2.87
C VAL A 18 7.40 10.70 -1.92
N LEU A 19 8.04 10.54 -0.75
CA LEU A 19 7.63 9.57 0.25
C LEU A 19 6.16 9.78 0.68
N ARG A 20 5.77 11.04 0.87
CA ARG A 20 4.40 11.40 1.23
C ARG A 20 3.39 11.00 0.16
N ARG A 21 3.70 11.24 -1.12
CA ARG A 21 2.84 10.84 -2.25
C ARG A 21 2.69 9.33 -2.34
N LEU A 22 3.77 8.58 -2.13
CA LEU A 22 3.73 7.11 -2.14
C LEU A 22 2.89 6.55 -0.99
N LEU A 23 3.03 7.10 0.23
CA LEU A 23 2.18 6.73 1.37
C LEU A 23 0.71 7.08 1.11
N ALA A 24 0.44 8.25 0.54
CA ALA A 24 -0.93 8.64 0.20
C ALA A 24 -1.55 7.72 -0.86
N LEU A 25 -0.77 7.37 -1.90
CA LEU A 25 -1.23 6.46 -2.95
C LEU A 25 -1.50 5.05 -2.40
N ASP A 26 -0.59 4.54 -1.55
CA ASP A 26 -0.77 3.27 -0.84
C ASP A 26 -2.06 3.29 0.01
N ALA A 27 -2.26 4.35 0.81
CA ALA A 27 -3.47 4.50 1.62
C ALA A 27 -4.75 4.55 0.76
N VAL A 28 -4.75 5.25 -0.37
CA VAL A 28 -5.91 5.33 -1.27
C VAL A 28 -6.21 3.98 -1.91
N VAL A 29 -5.19 3.30 -2.46
CA VAL A 29 -5.36 1.99 -3.10
C VAL A 29 -5.82 0.96 -2.08
N THR A 30 -5.17 0.90 -0.92
CA THR A 30 -5.51 -0.04 0.15
C THR A 30 -6.89 0.25 0.74
N GLY A 31 -7.24 1.52 0.94
CA GLY A 31 -8.54 1.95 1.43
C GLY A 31 -9.66 1.64 0.43
N ALA A 32 -9.47 1.92 -0.85
CA ALA A 32 -10.42 1.57 -1.91
C ALA A 32 -10.67 0.06 -1.96
N ASN A 33 -9.61 -0.75 -1.83
CA ASN A 33 -9.73 -2.21 -1.78
C ASN A 33 -10.49 -2.67 -0.53
N GLY A 34 -10.15 -2.13 0.65
CA GLY A 34 -10.84 -2.44 1.89
C GLY A 34 -12.33 -2.09 1.85
N LEU A 35 -12.68 -0.92 1.32
CA LEU A 35 -14.06 -0.48 1.12
C LEU A 35 -14.80 -1.36 0.10
N ALA A 36 -14.14 -1.79 -0.97
CA ALA A 36 -14.73 -2.74 -1.92
C ALA A 36 -15.06 -4.07 -1.24
N TYR A 37 -14.15 -4.60 -0.40
CA TYR A 37 -14.41 -5.81 0.38
C TYR A 37 -15.56 -5.63 1.37
N LEU A 38 -15.66 -4.48 2.04
CA LEU A 38 -16.77 -4.20 2.97
C LEU A 38 -18.12 -4.09 2.24
N ALA A 39 -18.18 -3.29 1.18
CA ALA A 39 -19.41 -2.98 0.46
C ALA A 39 -19.90 -4.14 -0.42
N ALA A 40 -18.98 -4.89 -1.02
CA ALA A 40 -19.26 -5.93 -2.01
C ALA A 40 -18.79 -7.34 -1.58
N SER A 41 -18.63 -7.59 -0.27
CA SER A 41 -18.21 -8.90 0.28
C SER A 41 -18.96 -10.09 -0.29
N GLY A 42 -20.27 -9.97 -0.55
CA GLY A 42 -21.09 -11.04 -1.12
C GLY A 42 -20.71 -11.39 -2.58
N PRO A 43 -20.84 -10.45 -3.53
CA PRO A 43 -20.42 -10.67 -4.91
C PRO A 43 -18.94 -11.02 -5.06
N LEU A 44 -18.06 -10.34 -4.33
CA LEU A 44 -16.62 -10.60 -4.36
C LEU A 44 -16.28 -11.97 -3.76
N GLY A 45 -16.95 -12.39 -2.69
CA GLY A 45 -16.75 -13.72 -2.11
C GLY A 45 -17.05 -14.83 -3.10
N ARG A 46 -18.12 -14.70 -3.88
CA ARG A 46 -18.44 -15.65 -4.96
C ARG A 46 -17.44 -15.62 -6.09
N LEU A 47 -16.99 -14.43 -6.50
CA LEU A 47 -16.03 -14.27 -7.60
C LEU A 47 -14.66 -14.82 -7.22
N LEU A 48 -14.17 -14.51 -6.02
CA LEU A 48 -12.85 -14.87 -5.53
C LEU A 48 -12.81 -16.27 -4.91
N GLY A 49 -13.96 -16.87 -4.60
CA GLY A 49 -14.04 -18.13 -3.87
C GLY A 49 -13.60 -18.00 -2.41
N VAL A 50 -13.85 -16.84 -1.81
CA VAL A 50 -13.43 -16.53 -0.43
C VAL A 50 -14.68 -16.33 0.43
N ASP A 51 -14.61 -16.83 1.67
CA ASP A 51 -15.69 -16.63 2.64
C ASP A 51 -16.01 -15.14 2.83
N ARG A 52 -17.31 -14.85 2.93
CA ARG A 52 -17.81 -13.48 3.08
C ARG A 52 -17.36 -12.85 4.40
N GLY A 53 -17.36 -13.62 5.49
CA GLY A 53 -16.91 -13.17 6.80
C GLY A 53 -15.42 -12.82 6.78
N LEU A 54 -14.61 -13.63 6.12
CA LEU A 54 -13.20 -13.33 5.89
C LEU A 54 -13.02 -12.05 5.07
N LEU A 55 -13.75 -11.84 3.98
CA LEU A 55 -13.68 -10.59 3.20
C LEU A 55 -14.08 -9.36 4.03
N LEU A 56 -15.11 -9.46 4.88
CA LEU A 56 -15.49 -8.36 5.77
C LEU A 56 -14.39 -8.04 6.78
N ALA A 57 -13.80 -9.06 7.39
CA ALA A 57 -12.69 -8.89 8.33
C ALA A 57 -11.47 -8.26 7.66
N LEU A 58 -11.10 -8.75 6.46
CA LEU A 58 -10.03 -8.18 5.64
C LEU A 58 -10.34 -6.73 5.26
N GLY A 59 -11.56 -6.44 4.83
CA GLY A 59 -11.99 -5.10 4.46
C GLY A 59 -11.88 -4.10 5.62
N ALA A 60 -12.33 -4.49 6.82
CA ALA A 60 -12.21 -3.68 8.02
C ALA A 60 -10.74 -3.44 8.41
N PHE A 61 -9.93 -4.49 8.38
CA PHE A 61 -8.49 -4.39 8.66
C PHE A 61 -7.79 -3.44 7.68
N LEU A 62 -8.03 -3.59 6.37
CA LEU A 62 -7.43 -2.74 5.34
C LEU A 62 -7.90 -1.29 5.46
N ALA A 63 -9.15 -1.03 5.84
CA ALA A 63 -9.65 0.31 6.07
C ALA A 63 -8.93 1.01 7.25
N VAL A 64 -8.73 0.29 8.37
CA VAL A 64 -7.97 0.81 9.53
C VAL A 64 -6.51 1.06 9.15
N TYR A 65 -5.89 0.12 8.42
CA TYR A 65 -4.52 0.28 7.94
C TYR A 65 -4.38 1.49 7.01
N ALA A 66 -5.26 1.62 6.02
CA ALA A 66 -5.29 2.76 5.10
C ALA A 66 -5.47 4.10 5.84
N ALA A 67 -6.31 4.14 6.87
CA ALA A 67 -6.46 5.33 7.71
C ALA A 67 -5.15 5.67 8.44
N ALA A 68 -4.46 4.67 9.03
CA ALA A 68 -3.18 4.88 9.70
C ALA A 68 -2.09 5.39 8.74
N VAL A 69 -1.98 4.79 7.55
CA VAL A 69 -1.03 5.21 6.50
C VAL A 69 -1.39 6.61 5.98
N GLY A 70 -2.68 6.90 5.78
CA GLY A 70 -3.17 8.21 5.36
C GLY A 70 -2.88 9.31 6.38
N LEU A 71 -3.03 9.01 7.68
CA LEU A 71 -2.63 9.91 8.76
C LEU A 71 -1.11 10.13 8.80
N LEU A 72 -0.32 9.11 8.46
CA LEU A 72 1.13 9.27 8.35
C LEU A 72 1.49 10.15 7.13
N ALA A 73 0.78 9.97 6.02
CA ALA A 73 0.94 10.77 4.80
C ALA A 73 0.47 12.23 4.96
N SER A 74 -0.44 12.54 5.89
CA SER A 74 -0.85 13.94 6.12
C SER A 74 0.22 14.77 6.84
N ARG A 75 1.21 14.13 7.46
CA ARG A 75 2.30 14.83 8.17
C ARG A 75 3.30 15.46 7.19
N ALA A 76 3.69 16.69 7.47
CA ALA A 76 4.67 17.42 6.66
C ALA A 76 6.05 16.72 6.64
N ARG A 77 6.43 16.08 7.75
CA ARG A 77 7.66 15.28 7.86
C ARG A 77 7.33 13.93 8.49
N PRO A 78 7.07 12.88 7.68
CA PRO A 78 6.85 11.53 8.20
C PRO A 78 8.10 11.04 8.94
N ALA A 79 7.95 10.57 10.18
CA ALA A 79 9.06 9.99 10.93
C ALA A 79 9.50 8.67 10.29
N ALA A 80 10.80 8.37 10.33
CA ALA A 80 11.37 7.19 9.68
C ALA A 80 10.82 5.86 10.25
N PHE A 81 10.59 5.82 11.57
CA PHE A 81 10.15 4.61 12.27
C PHE A 81 8.74 4.16 11.84
N PRO A 82 7.69 5.02 11.87
CA PRO A 82 6.38 4.67 11.34
C PRO A 82 6.39 4.27 9.86
N VAL A 83 7.20 4.93 9.03
CA VAL A 83 7.32 4.58 7.61
C VAL A 83 7.92 3.18 7.43
N ARG A 84 8.91 2.84 8.23
CA ARG A 84 9.53 1.50 8.21
C ARG A 84 8.54 0.42 8.65
N ALA A 85 7.71 0.70 9.66
CA ALA A 85 6.65 -0.21 10.07
C ALA A 85 5.62 -0.48 8.94
N VAL A 86 5.25 0.55 8.16
CA VAL A 86 4.38 0.39 6.98
C VAL A 86 5.04 -0.49 5.91
N ILE A 87 6.32 -0.29 5.62
CA ILE A 87 7.08 -1.10 4.68
C ILE A 87 7.12 -2.57 5.12
N GLU A 88 7.44 -2.81 6.40
CA GLU A 88 7.52 -4.17 6.97
C GLU A 88 6.15 -4.85 7.00
N ALA A 89 5.08 -4.11 7.35
CA ALA A 89 3.71 -4.62 7.29
C ALA A 89 3.29 -5.00 5.86
N ASN A 90 3.59 -4.15 4.87
CA ASN A 90 3.31 -4.43 3.47
C ASN A 90 4.08 -5.67 2.97
N LEU A 91 5.36 -5.81 3.33
CA LEU A 91 6.16 -6.99 3.00
C LEU A 91 5.61 -8.26 3.65
N ALA A 92 5.32 -8.20 4.96
CA ALA A 92 4.72 -9.32 5.69
C ALA A 92 3.37 -9.72 5.09
N TRP A 93 2.54 -8.76 4.71
CA TRP A 93 1.26 -9.00 4.06
C TRP A 93 1.40 -9.67 2.70
N SER A 94 2.37 -9.24 1.90
CA SER A 94 2.67 -9.84 0.59
C SER A 94 3.13 -11.29 0.74
N VAL A 95 4.08 -11.56 1.64
CA VAL A 95 4.55 -12.91 1.94
C VAL A 95 3.42 -13.78 2.47
N LEU A 96 2.64 -13.27 3.43
CA LEU A 96 1.50 -13.99 3.99
C LEU A 96 0.47 -14.33 2.92
N SER A 97 0.19 -13.42 1.97
CA SER A 97 -0.73 -13.67 0.87
C SER A 97 -0.26 -14.81 -0.03
N CYS A 98 1.04 -14.86 -0.35
CA CYS A 98 1.63 -15.95 -1.13
C CYS A 98 1.63 -17.28 -0.36
N VAL A 99 2.03 -17.27 0.91
CA VAL A 99 2.02 -18.47 1.77
C VAL A 99 0.60 -18.99 1.93
N ALA A 100 -0.36 -18.10 2.14
CA ALA A 100 -1.76 -18.45 2.28
C ALA A 100 -2.28 -19.17 1.04
N LEU A 101 -2.00 -18.62 -0.15
CA LEU A 101 -2.38 -19.25 -1.42
C LEU A 101 -1.71 -20.62 -1.63
N ALA A 102 -0.46 -20.78 -1.16
CA ALA A 102 0.27 -22.04 -1.30
C ALA A 102 -0.14 -23.13 -0.31
N MET A 103 -0.61 -22.75 0.89
CA MET A 103 -0.74 -23.68 2.03
C MET A 103 -2.18 -23.98 2.44
N TRP A 104 -3.10 -23.01 2.38
CA TRP A 104 -4.43 -23.18 2.99
C TRP A 104 -5.60 -22.47 2.29
N LEU A 105 -5.35 -21.55 1.35
CA LEU A 105 -6.39 -20.90 0.56
C LEU A 105 -6.54 -21.60 -0.79
N ALA A 106 -7.75 -22.08 -1.06
CA ALA A 106 -8.15 -22.62 -2.36
C ALA A 106 -9.20 -21.70 -3.03
N PRO A 107 -8.82 -20.46 -3.41
CA PRO A 107 -9.74 -19.55 -4.08
C PRO A 107 -10.09 -20.05 -5.49
N THR A 108 -11.04 -19.39 -6.14
CA THR A 108 -11.25 -19.58 -7.58
C THR A 108 -10.00 -19.17 -8.37
N GLY A 109 -9.90 -19.57 -9.65
CA GLY A 109 -8.80 -19.09 -10.52
C GLY A 109 -8.70 -17.56 -10.56
N ALA A 110 -9.84 -16.85 -10.54
CA ALA A 110 -9.88 -15.40 -10.44
C ALA A 110 -9.35 -14.90 -9.08
N GLY A 111 -9.71 -15.55 -7.97
CA GLY A 111 -9.22 -15.20 -6.64
C GLY A 111 -7.72 -15.47 -6.46
N ALA A 112 -7.17 -16.51 -7.07
CA ALA A 112 -5.73 -16.77 -7.09
C ALA A 112 -4.97 -15.66 -7.82
N VAL A 113 -5.40 -15.31 -9.05
CA VAL A 113 -4.81 -14.21 -9.83
C VAL A 113 -4.91 -12.89 -9.07
N TRP A 114 -6.08 -12.59 -8.50
CA TRP A 114 -6.29 -11.40 -7.68
C TRP A 114 -5.36 -11.36 -6.47
N THR A 115 -5.17 -12.50 -5.79
CA THR A 115 -4.30 -12.61 -4.61
C THR A 115 -2.84 -12.34 -4.96
N VAL A 116 -2.36 -12.84 -6.10
CA VAL A 116 -1.01 -12.56 -6.58
C VAL A 116 -0.88 -11.08 -6.97
N LEU A 117 -1.84 -10.52 -7.70
CA LEU A 117 -1.81 -9.11 -8.12
C LEU A 117 -1.78 -8.14 -6.94
N GLN A 118 -2.62 -8.36 -5.92
CA GLN A 118 -2.59 -7.53 -4.71
C GLN A 118 -1.26 -7.70 -3.94
N ALA A 119 -0.72 -8.92 -3.83
CA ALA A 119 0.56 -9.16 -3.16
C ALA A 119 1.72 -8.43 -3.85
N LEU A 120 1.76 -8.46 -5.19
CA LEU A 120 2.76 -7.74 -5.98
C LEU A 120 2.61 -6.22 -5.87
N THR A 121 1.37 -5.72 -5.88
CA THR A 121 1.08 -4.28 -5.73
C THR A 121 1.57 -3.77 -4.38
N VAL A 122 1.26 -4.48 -3.30
CA VAL A 122 1.69 -4.14 -1.94
C VAL A 122 3.23 -4.21 -1.80
N ALA A 123 3.87 -5.22 -2.40
CA ALA A 123 5.32 -5.32 -2.43
C ALA A 123 5.97 -4.17 -3.22
N ALA A 124 5.37 -3.75 -4.33
CA ALA A 124 5.83 -2.60 -5.11
C ALA A 124 5.75 -1.31 -4.30
N PHE A 125 4.67 -1.08 -3.55
CA PHE A 125 4.58 0.06 -2.63
C PHE A 125 5.67 0.03 -1.57
N ALA A 126 5.89 -1.13 -0.93
CA ALA A 126 6.95 -1.29 0.06
C ALA A 126 8.34 -0.97 -0.51
N ALA A 127 8.64 -1.47 -1.71
CA ALA A 127 9.91 -1.20 -2.40
C ALA A 127 10.08 0.30 -2.72
N LEU A 128 9.05 0.94 -3.26
CA LEU A 128 9.08 2.37 -3.59
C LEU A 128 9.23 3.24 -2.33
N GLN A 129 8.50 2.92 -1.26
CA GLN A 129 8.61 3.60 0.04
C GLN A 129 10.00 3.42 0.65
N HIS A 130 10.60 2.23 0.54
CA HIS A 130 11.95 1.94 1.01
C HIS A 130 13.01 2.75 0.25
N LEU A 131 12.93 2.78 -1.09
CA LEU A 131 13.85 3.56 -1.92
C LEU A 131 13.75 5.06 -1.62
N ALA A 132 12.53 5.59 -1.46
CA ALA A 132 12.31 6.98 -1.08
C ALA A 132 12.86 7.29 0.33
N LEU A 133 12.68 6.38 1.29
CA LEU A 133 13.22 6.52 2.64
C LEU A 133 14.76 6.49 2.67
N LYS A 134 15.39 5.66 1.85
CA LYS A 134 16.85 5.56 1.72
C LYS A 134 17.44 6.81 1.06
N GLY A 135 16.81 7.33 0.00
CA GLY A 135 17.22 8.59 -0.65
C GLY A 135 17.16 9.79 0.29
N ARG A 136 16.19 9.82 1.22
CA ARG A 136 16.09 10.85 2.27
C ARG A 136 17.26 10.83 3.26
N GLN A 137 17.71 9.64 3.67
CA GLN A 137 18.81 9.50 4.64
C GLN A 137 20.14 10.00 4.06
N GLY A 138 20.47 9.61 2.82
CA GLY A 138 21.71 10.07 2.16
C GLY A 138 21.73 11.54 1.73
N SER A 139 20.63 12.29 1.88
CA SER A 139 20.60 13.76 1.70
C SER A 139 20.69 14.54 3.01
N SER A 140 20.70 13.85 4.16
CA SER A 140 20.77 14.46 5.50
C SER A 140 22.15 14.29 6.17
N ASP A 141 23.07 13.56 5.52
CA ASP A 141 24.48 13.41 5.88
C ASP A 141 25.35 14.38 5.06
#